data_AF-H0GFS5-F1
#
_entry.id   AF-H0GFS5-F1
#
_cell.length_a   1.000
_cell.length_b   1.000
_cell.length_c   1.000
_cell.angle_alpha   90.00
_cell.angle_beta   90.00
_cell.angle_gamma   90.00
#
_symmetry.space_group_name_H-M   'P 1'
#
loop_
_entity.id
_entity.type
_entity.pdbx_description
1 polymer ?
#
loop_
_entity_poly.entity_id
_entity_poly.type
_entity_poly.pdbx_seq_one_letter_code
_entity_poly.pdbx_strand_id
1 'polypeptide(L)'
;MIKFVGTRHPLVKHATEVVVHPCATNGMLPGSKECIPVSKFMENYKPFRVVPIKHSANAGLSSSKTSVFVNRPLQKDELASIFELPARFRYKPINEHELESINSGGAW
;
A
#
# COMPACT_ATOMS: atom_id res chain seq x y z
N MET A 1 -15.57 1.70 -40.35
CA MET A 1 -16.63 0.84 -39.76
C MET A 1 -15.99 -0.03 -38.70
N ILE A 2 -16.21 0.27 -37.42
CA ILE A 2 -15.59 -0.46 -36.31
C ILE A 2 -16.51 -1.65 -35.97
N LYS A 3 -15.99 -2.87 -36.09
CA LYS A 3 -16.70 -4.09 -35.66
C LYS A 3 -16.40 -4.31 -34.19
N PHE A 4 -17.42 -4.22 -33.33
CA PHE A 4 -17.29 -4.61 -31.93
C PHE A 4 -17.25 -6.14 -31.85
N VAL A 5 -16.04 -6.68 -31.77
CA VAL A 5 -15.80 -8.11 -31.53
C VAL A 5 -15.82 -8.33 -30.03
N GLY A 6 -16.97 -8.69 -29.49
CA GLY A 6 -17.15 -9.00 -28.08
C GLY A 6 -18.41 -9.83 -27.91
N THR A 7 -18.27 -11.06 -27.42
CA THR A 7 -19.41 -11.90 -27.07
C THR A 7 -20.19 -11.26 -25.91
N ARG A 8 -21.50 -11.54 -25.82
CA ARG A 8 -22.33 -11.08 -24.71
C ARG A 8 -21.72 -11.57 -23.38
N HIS A 9 -21.32 -10.66 -22.51
CA HIS A 9 -20.75 -11.01 -21.21
C HIS A 9 -21.75 -11.87 -20.43
N PRO A 10 -21.30 -12.95 -19.76
CA PRO A 10 -22.19 -13.77 -18.96
C PRO A 10 -22.78 -12.92 -17.84
N LEU A 11 -24.11 -12.97 -17.72
CA LEU A 11 -24.81 -12.26 -16.66
C LEU A 11 -24.63 -13.08 -15.39
N VAL A 12 -23.68 -12.67 -14.55
CA VAL A 12 -23.40 -13.36 -13.28
C VAL A 12 -24.62 -13.18 -12.38
N LYS A 13 -25.30 -14.30 -12.08
CA LYS A 13 -26.39 -14.33 -11.11
C LYS A 13 -25.76 -14.22 -9.73
N HIS A 14 -25.87 -13.06 -9.09
CA HIS A 14 -25.54 -12.92 -7.69
C HIS A 14 -26.50 -13.76 -6.84
N ALA A 15 -26.01 -14.30 -5.72
CA ALA A 15 -26.85 -15.04 -4.78
C ALA A 15 -27.98 -14.12 -4.27
N THR A 16 -29.20 -14.65 -4.22
CA THR A 16 -30.36 -13.96 -3.65
C THR A 16 -30.30 -13.86 -2.13
N GLU A 17 -29.54 -14.75 -1.50
CA GLU A 17 -29.38 -14.82 -0.05
C GLU A 17 -28.07 -14.18 0.38
N VAL A 18 -28.13 -13.39 1.44
CA VAL A 18 -26.95 -12.73 2.02
C VAL A 18 -26.19 -13.78 2.82
N VAL A 19 -25.15 -14.35 2.21
CA VAL A 19 -24.27 -15.34 2.85
C VAL A 19 -23.10 -14.62 3.50
N VAL A 20 -22.66 -15.17 4.63
CA VAL A 20 -21.47 -14.73 5.36
C VAL A 20 -20.22 -14.91 4.50
N HIS A 21 -19.39 -13.89 4.40
CA HIS A 21 -18.13 -14.00 3.69
C HIS A 21 -17.17 -14.95 4.43
N PRO A 22 -16.43 -15.86 3.75
CA PRO A 22 -15.52 -16.81 4.40
C PRO A 22 -14.45 -16.16 5.29
N CYS A 23 -14.05 -14.92 4.96
CA CYS A 23 -13.09 -14.13 5.75
C CYS A 23 -13.73 -13.23 6.81
N ALA A 24 -15.04 -13.34 7.07
CA ALA A 24 -15.66 -12.63 8.16
C ALA A 24 -15.14 -13.22 9.49
N THR A 25 -14.45 -12.40 10.28
CA THR A 25 -13.70 -12.83 11.48
C THR A 25 -14.53 -13.61 12.49
N ASN A 26 -15.84 -13.40 12.56
CA ASN A 26 -16.75 -14.11 13.46
C ASN A 26 -17.99 -14.67 12.72
N GLY A 27 -17.91 -14.79 11.40
CA GLY A 27 -19.05 -15.19 10.59
C GLY A 27 -20.24 -14.22 10.63
N MET A 28 -19.99 -12.94 10.97
CA MET A 28 -21.04 -11.94 11.08
C MET A 28 -21.52 -11.46 9.72
N LEU A 29 -22.84 -11.35 9.58
CA LEU A 29 -23.46 -10.68 8.44
C LEU A 29 -23.42 -9.15 8.64
N PRO A 30 -23.19 -8.37 7.57
CA PRO A 30 -23.38 -6.92 7.61
C PRO A 30 -24.80 -6.59 8.09
N GLY A 31 -24.91 -5.73 9.12
CA GLY A 31 -26.20 -5.31 9.68
C GLY A 31 -26.90 -6.35 10.58
N SER A 32 -26.22 -7.43 10.94
CA SER A 32 -26.69 -8.37 11.97
C SER A 32 -26.77 -7.71 13.35
N LYS A 33 -27.49 -8.34 14.29
CA LYS A 33 -27.65 -7.86 15.67
C LYS A 33 -26.32 -7.73 16.44
N GLU A 34 -25.29 -8.44 15.98
CA GLU A 34 -23.95 -8.44 16.56
C GLU A 34 -23.12 -7.22 16.10
N CYS A 35 -23.55 -6.53 15.04
CA CYS A 35 -22.92 -5.29 14.59
C CYS A 35 -23.27 -4.12 15.51
N ILE A 36 -22.25 -3.31 15.83
CA ILE A 36 -22.44 -2.06 16.58
C ILE A 36 -23.26 -1.10 15.71
N PRO A 37 -24.34 -0.48 16.23
CA PRO A 37 -25.10 0.49 15.47
C PRO A 37 -24.25 1.73 15.18
N VAL A 38 -24.44 2.31 13.99
CA VAL A 38 -23.64 3.43 13.49
C VAL A 38 -23.64 4.61 14.47
N SER A 39 -24.78 4.90 15.10
CA SER A 39 -24.89 5.95 16.12
C SER A 39 -23.89 5.77 17.26
N LYS A 40 -23.83 4.57 17.86
CA LYS A 40 -22.90 4.25 18.95
C LYS A 40 -21.43 4.28 18.52
N PHE A 41 -21.15 3.90 17.27
CA PHE A 41 -19.79 4.00 16.74
C PHE A 41 -19.36 5.47 16.56
N MET A 42 -20.29 6.32 16.11
CA MET A 42 -20.03 7.73 15.84
C MET A 42 -19.86 8.57 17.11
N GLU A 43 -20.40 8.15 18.26
CA GLU A 43 -20.24 8.85 19.55
C GLU A 43 -18.78 9.09 19.94
N ASN A 44 -17.90 8.14 19.64
CA ASN A 44 -16.46 8.24 19.96
C ASN A 44 -15.61 8.69 18.77
N TYR A 45 -16.23 8.96 17.62
CA TYR A 45 -15.52 9.30 16.40
C TYR A 45 -15.11 10.78 16.43
N LYS A 46 -13.81 11.05 16.53
CA LYS A 46 -13.28 12.41 16.33
C LYS A 46 -13.30 12.72 14.84
N PRO A 47 -14.06 13.73 14.39
CA PRO A 47 -14.09 14.09 12.98
C PRO A 47 -12.68 14.48 12.51
N PHE A 48 -12.27 13.93 11.38
CA PHE A 48 -11.03 14.35 10.74
C PHE A 48 -11.16 15.82 10.33
N ARG A 49 -10.40 16.69 11.01
CA ARG A 49 -10.32 18.10 10.66
C ARG A 49 -9.07 18.34 9.84
N VAL A 50 -9.26 18.66 8.56
CA VAL A 50 -8.17 19.22 7.75
C VAL A 50 -7.86 20.60 8.31
N VAL A 51 -6.75 20.72 9.02
CA VAL A 51 -6.21 22.02 9.44
C VAL A 51 -5.29 22.49 8.32
N PRO A 52 -5.62 23.61 7.64
CA PRO A 52 -4.70 24.19 6.66
C PRO A 52 -3.40 24.53 7.37
N ILE A 53 -2.31 23.91 6.96
CA ILE A 53 -0.99 24.33 7.40
C ILE A 53 -0.75 25.68 6.72
N LYS A 54 -0.68 26.75 7.52
CA LYS A 54 -0.15 28.03 7.04
C LYS A 54 1.33 27.82 6.77
N HIS A 55 1.67 27.41 5.56
CA HIS A 55 3.04 27.49 5.09
C HIS A 55 3.40 28.98 5.06
N SER A 56 4.22 29.42 6.02
CA SER A 56 4.93 30.69 5.87
C SER A 56 5.66 30.62 4.53
N ALA A 57 5.47 31.62 3.67
CA ALA A 57 6.00 31.69 2.31
C ALA A 57 7.55 31.82 2.26
N ASN A 58 8.23 31.38 3.31
CA ASN A 58 9.68 31.18 3.38
C ASN A 58 10.05 29.68 3.41
N ALA A 59 9.16 28.79 2.94
CA ALA A 59 9.51 27.41 2.64
C ALA A 59 10.19 27.37 1.26
N GLY A 60 11.44 27.85 1.20
CA GLY A 60 12.34 27.49 0.11
C GLY A 60 12.40 25.98 -0.01
N LEU A 61 12.55 25.46 -1.23
CA LEU A 61 12.63 24.03 -1.59
C LEU A 61 13.34 23.21 -0.50
N SER A 62 12.57 22.70 0.46
CA SER A 62 13.06 21.73 1.42
C SER A 62 12.93 20.38 0.74
N SER A 63 13.86 20.12 -0.19
CA SER A 63 14.36 18.77 -0.37
C SER A 63 14.63 18.26 1.05
N SER A 64 13.94 17.20 1.46
CA SER A 64 14.08 16.59 2.77
C SER A 64 15.53 16.14 2.97
N LYS A 65 16.40 17.09 3.36
CA LYS A 65 17.82 16.87 3.65
C LYS A 65 17.89 16.47 5.11
N THR A 66 17.67 15.19 5.39
CA THR A 66 17.81 14.66 6.75
C THR A 66 19.27 14.56 7.20
N SER A 67 20.24 14.79 6.31
CA SER A 67 21.65 14.95 6.68
C SER A 67 22.39 15.91 5.75
N VAL A 68 23.28 16.71 6.33
CA VAL A 68 24.27 17.50 5.60
C VAL A 68 25.43 16.58 5.27
N PHE A 69 25.82 16.49 3.99
CA PHE A 69 27.02 15.75 3.60
C PHE A 69 28.26 16.37 4.24
N VAL A 70 29.07 15.56 4.93
CA VAL A 70 30.35 15.98 5.53
C VAL A 70 31.47 15.23 4.83
N ASN A 71 32.36 15.96 4.16
CA ASN A 71 33.53 15.38 3.53
C ASN A 71 34.61 15.12 4.60
N ARG A 72 34.53 13.94 5.25
CA ARG A 72 35.51 13.45 6.24
C ARG A 72 35.90 12.01 5.94
N PRO A 73 37.07 11.53 6.39
CA PRO A 73 37.41 10.11 6.32
C PRO A 73 36.44 9.25 7.13
N LEU A 74 36.29 7.99 6.70
CA LEU A 74 35.47 6.98 7.36
C LEU A 74 36.11 6.58 8.70
N GLN A 75 35.27 6.45 9.73
CA GLN A 75 35.69 5.94 11.04
C GLN A 75 35.73 4.40 11.03
N LYS A 76 36.31 3.82 12.09
CA LYS A 76 36.30 2.38 12.29
C LYS A 76 34.85 1.88 12.31
N ASP A 77 34.55 0.89 11.47
CA ASP A 77 33.22 0.28 11.26
C ASP A 77 32.22 1.11 10.44
N GLU A 78 32.65 2.21 9.81
CA GLU A 78 31.88 2.87 8.75
C GLU A 78 32.24 2.29 7.37
N LEU A 79 31.24 2.20 6.49
CA LEU A 79 31.39 1.65 5.15
C LEU A 79 31.19 2.74 4.10
N ALA A 80 31.96 2.66 3.01
CA ALA A 80 31.86 3.62 1.92
C ALA A 80 30.65 3.34 1.03
N SER A 81 30.26 2.07 0.95
CA SER A 81 29.27 1.58 -0.01
C SER A 81 28.33 0.56 0.60
N ILE A 82 27.09 0.57 0.12
CA ILE A 82 26.05 -0.42 0.47
C ILE A 82 26.51 -1.84 0.12
N PHE A 83 27.36 -2.00 -0.92
CA PHE A 83 27.90 -3.30 -1.31
C PHE A 83 28.93 -3.86 -0.33
N GLU A 84 29.41 -3.08 0.63
CA GLU A 84 30.34 -3.53 1.67
C GLU A 84 29.60 -4.05 2.91
N LEU A 85 28.29 -3.79 3.03
CA LEU A 85 27.47 -4.26 4.15
C LEU A 85 27.45 -5.79 4.23
N PRO A 86 27.14 -6.41 5.38
CA PRO A 86 26.85 -7.85 5.42
C PRO A 86 25.71 -8.22 4.47
N ALA A 87 25.76 -9.41 3.86
CA ALA A 87 24.80 -9.83 2.83
C ALA A 87 23.32 -9.74 3.26
N ARG A 88 23.06 -9.88 4.57
CA ARG A 88 21.72 -9.74 5.18
C ARG A 88 21.14 -8.32 5.09
N PHE A 89 21.98 -7.30 4.96
CA PHE A 89 21.61 -5.89 4.87
C PHE A 89 21.79 -5.31 3.47
N ARG A 90 22.32 -6.10 2.53
CA ARG A 90 22.38 -5.71 1.12
C ARG A 90 21.01 -5.88 0.49
N TYR A 91 20.70 -5.04 -0.50
CA TYR A 91 19.55 -5.28 -1.36
C TYR A 91 19.74 -6.61 -2.10
N LYS A 92 18.73 -7.49 -2.03
CA LYS A 92 18.74 -8.76 -2.76
C LYS A 92 18.47 -8.45 -4.24
N PRO A 93 19.38 -8.78 -5.17
CA PRO A 93 19.11 -8.63 -6.60
C PRO A 93 17.88 -9.47 -6.99
N ILE A 94 17.10 -8.96 -7.96
CA ILE A 94 15.99 -9.69 -8.54
C ILE A 94 16.54 -10.93 -9.25
N ASN A 95 15.97 -12.10 -8.97
CA ASN A 95 16.37 -13.35 -9.62
C ASN A 95 15.86 -13.38 -11.09
N GLU A 96 16.52 -14.09 -12.01
CA GLU A 96 16.08 -14.17 -13.41
C GLU A 96 14.64 -14.69 -13.54
N HIS A 97 14.27 -15.69 -12.74
CA HIS A 97 12.90 -16.19 -12.68
C HIS A 97 11.90 -15.13 -12.20
N GLU A 98 12.27 -14.29 -11.22
CA GLU A 98 11.42 -13.19 -10.75
C GLU A 98 11.28 -12.14 -11.85
N LEU A 99 12.36 -11.86 -12.58
CA LEU A 99 12.37 -10.94 -13.71
C LEU A 99 11.47 -11.42 -14.84
N GLU A 100 11.55 -12.71 -15.22
CA GLU A 100 10.67 -13.34 -16.20
C GLU A 100 9.21 -13.30 -15.77
N SER A 101 8.92 -13.60 -14.49
CA SER A 101 7.56 -13.56 -13.94
C SER A 101 6.97 -12.14 -13.95
N ILE A 102 7.80 -11.11 -13.69
CA ILE A 102 7.37 -9.71 -13.80
C ILE A 102 7.11 -9.34 -15.26
N ASN A 103 8.01 -9.73 -16.17
CA ASN A 103 7.89 -9.42 -17.59
C ASN A 103 6.72 -10.15 -18.27
N SER A 104 6.37 -11.36 -17.81
CA SER A 104 5.21 -12.11 -18.30
C SER A 104 3.89 -11.66 -17.67
N GLY A 105 3.90 -10.68 -16.76
CA GLY A 105 2.70 -10.20 -16.08
C GLY A 105 2.13 -11.21 -15.07
N GLY A 106 2.96 -12.08 -14.51
CA GLY A 106 2.54 -13.14 -13.59
C GLY A 106 1.84 -14.33 -14.29
N ALA A 107 1.88 -14.39 -15.62
CA ALA A 107 1.50 -15.59 -16.35
C ALA A 107 2.65 -16.62 -16.24
N TRP A 108 2.37 -17.71 -15.55
CA TRP A 108 3.22 -18.91 -15.46
C TRP A 108 2.44 -20.10 -16.02
#